data_AF-A0A929F5V5-F1
#
_entry.id   AF-A0A929F5V5-F1
#
_cell.length_a   1.000
_cell.length_b   1.000
_cell.length_c   1.000
_cell.angle_alpha   90.00
_cell.angle_beta   90.00
_cell.angle_gamma   90.00
#
_symmetry.space_group_name_H-M   'P 1'
#
loop_
_entity.id
_entity.type
_entity.pdbx_description
1 polymer ?
#
loop_
_entity_poly.entity_id
_entity_poly.type
_entity_poly.pdbx_seq_one_letter_code
_entity_poly.pdbx_strand_id
1 'polypeptide(L)' 'MNGEIILNVTNGVALITFNRPDAMNTFTAGMMDGLGKAYRQCDEDDAVKVIVLTGAGKAFCAGADMSGGGDTFDT' A
#
# COMPACT_ATOMS: atom_id res chain seq x y z
N MET A 1 -7.85 7.37 2.39
CA MET A 1 -6.50 6.80 2.21
C MET A 1 -5.60 7.90 1.66
N ASN A 2 -4.30 7.89 1.99
CA ASN A 2 -3.35 8.78 1.32
C ASN A 2 -3.20 8.37 -0.15
N GLY A 3 -2.65 9.25 -1.00
CA GLY A 3 -2.44 8.94 -2.43
C GLY A 3 -1.39 7.86 -2.70
N GLU A 4 -0.70 7.37 -1.66
CA GLU A 4 0.37 6.37 -1.74
C GLU A 4 -0.16 4.93 -1.74
N ILE A 5 -1.42 4.72 -1.30
CA ILE A 5 -2.12 3.43 -1.34
C ILE A 5 -3.45 3.62 -2.06
N ILE A 6 -3.63 2.93 -3.19
CA ILE A 6 -4.87 2.95 -3.96
C ILE A 6 -5.60 1.63 -3.75
N LEU A 7 -6.88 1.68 -3.40
CA LEU A 7 -7.77 0.52 -3.35
C LEU A 7 -8.84 0.66 -4.44
N ASN A 8 -8.98 -0.36 -5.28
CA ASN A 8 -10.10 -0.50 -6.21
C ASN A 8 -10.74 -1.88 -6.04
N VAL A 9 -12.06 -1.93 -5.83
CA VAL A 9 -12.81 -3.19 -5.69
C VAL A 9 -13.68 -3.38 -6.92
N THR A 10 -13.54 -4.51 -7.61
CA THR A 10 -14.35 -4.84 -8.79
C THR A 10 -14.59 -6.33 -8.84
N ASN A 11 -15.86 -6.74 -8.98
CA ASN A 11 -16.27 -8.15 -9.07
C ASN A 11 -15.70 -9.04 -7.96
N GLY A 12 -15.67 -8.52 -6.72
CA GLY A 12 -15.16 -9.22 -5.55
C GLY A 12 -13.63 -9.32 -5.45
N VAL A 13 -12.88 -8.67 -6.34
CA VAL A 13 -11.42 -8.56 -6.25
C VAL A 13 -11.06 -7.15 -5.79
N ALA A 14 -10.38 -7.06 -4.65
CA ALA A 14 -9.76 -5.83 -4.17
C ALA A 14 -8.33 -5.74 -4.71
N LEU A 15 -8.09 -4.81 -5.64
CA LEU A 15 -6.76 -4.47 -6.13
C LEU A 15 -6.18 -3.32 -5.29
N ILE A 16 -5.21 -3.64 -4.45
CA ILE A 16 -4.43 -2.67 -3.67
C ILE A 16 -3.13 -2.39 -4.41
N THR A 17 -2.84 -1.10 -4.67
CA THR A 17 -1.64 -0.67 -5.38
C THR A 17 -0.79 0.26 -4.51
N PHE A 18 0.49 -0.08 -4.32
CA PHE A 18 1.50 0.87 -3.83
C PHE A 18 1.77 1.91 -4.91
N ASN A 19 1.58 3.18 -4.61
CA ASN A 19 1.55 4.26 -5.59
C ASN A 19 2.62 5.33 -5.31
N ARG A 20 3.88 4.91 -5.29
CA ARG A 20 5.07 5.78 -5.28
C ARG A 20 6.07 5.31 -6.35
N PRO A 21 5.67 5.27 -7.64
CA PRO A 21 6.47 4.63 -8.69
C PRO A 21 7.84 5.30 -8.89
N ASP A 22 7.93 6.63 -8.70
CA ASP A 22 9.18 7.38 -8.82
C ASP A 22 10.20 7.04 -7.73
N ALA A 23 9.73 6.49 -6.60
CA ALA A 23 10.55 6.00 -5.49
C ALA A 23 10.61 4.47 -5.43
N MET A 24 10.31 3.77 -6.54
CA MET A 24 10.26 2.30 -6.59
C MET A 24 9.36 1.68 -5.49
N ASN A 25 8.33 2.42 -5.09
CA ASN A 25 7.41 2.05 -4.03
C ASN A 25 8.12 1.74 -2.69
N THR A 26 9.16 2.49 -2.30
CA THR A 26 9.71 2.38 -0.94
C THR A 26 8.62 2.63 0.11
N PHE A 27 8.67 1.88 1.20
CA PHE A 27 7.59 1.75 2.16
C PHE A 27 7.73 2.77 3.29
N THR A 28 6.79 3.72 3.35
CA THR A 28 6.74 4.78 4.37
C THR A 28 5.80 4.43 5.52
N ALA A 29 5.87 5.18 6.63
CA ALA A 29 4.86 5.09 7.69
C ALA A 29 3.45 5.45 7.20
N GLY A 30 3.33 6.40 6.26
CA GLY A 30 2.06 6.75 5.63
C GLY A 30 1.48 5.60 4.82
N MET A 31 2.31 4.88 4.07
CA MET A 31 1.90 3.65 3.37
C MET A 31 1.49 2.55 4.35
N MET A 32 2.16 2.41 5.49
CA MET A 32 1.79 1.45 6.53
C MET A 32 0.36 1.69 7.04
N ASP A 33 0.06 2.94 7.43
CA ASP A 33 -1.29 3.33 7.87
C ASP A 33 -2.33 3.17 6.75
N GLY A 34 -2.00 3.60 5.53
CA GLY A 34 -2.87 3.47 4.36
C GLY A 34 -3.20 2.02 4.02
N LEU A 35 -2.20 1.13 4.06
CA LEU A 35 -2.35 -0.29 3.79
C LEU A 35 -3.18 -0.99 4.88
N GLY A 36 -2.93 -0.65 6.15
CA GLY A 36 -3.74 -1.15 7.27
C GLY A 36 -5.22 -0.78 7.13
N LYS A 37 -5.52 0.47 6.73
CA LYS A 37 -6.89 0.92 6.43
C LYS A 37 -7.50 0.18 5.25
N ALA A 38 -6.74 -0.04 4.17
CA ALA A 38 -7.22 -0.78 3.00
C ALA A 38 -7.54 -2.24 3.34
N TYR A 39 -6.68 -2.90 4.12
CA TYR A 39 -6.96 -4.26 4.58
C TYR A 39 -8.21 -4.33 5.46
N ARG A 40 -8.35 -3.41 6.42
CA ARG A 40 -9.55 -3.37 7.27
C ARG A 40 -10.82 -3.16 6.46
N GLN A 41 -10.79 -2.24 5.49
CA GLN A 41 -11.93 -2.04 4.60
C GLN A 41 -12.28 -3.30 3.79
N CYS A 42 -11.28 -4.05 3.32
CA CYS A 42 -11.51 -5.30 2.60
C CYS A 42 -12.05 -6.42 3.50
N ASP A 43 -11.61 -6.47 4.76
CA ASP A 43 -12.07 -7.45 5.76
C ASP A 43 -13.52 -7.19 6.20
N GLU A 44 -13.93 -5.92 6.28
CA GLU A 44 -15.29 -5.51 6.66
C GLU A 44 -16.30 -5.59 5.49
N ASP A 45 -15.85 -5.73 4.25
CA ASP A 45 -16.70 -5.81 3.05
C ASP A 45 -16.88 -7.25 2.57
N ASP A 46 -18.01 -7.86 2.93
CA ASP A 46 -18.39 -9.22 2.53
C ASP A 46 -18.41 -9.44 1.00
N ALA A 47 -18.47 -8.38 0.18
CA ALA A 47 -18.39 -8.50 -1.26
C ALA A 47 -16.97 -8.82 -1.74
N VAL A 48 -15.93 -8.46 -0.98
CA VAL A 48 -14.52 -8.76 -1.28
C VAL A 48 -14.25 -10.24 -0.99
N LYS A 49 -13.74 -10.94 -2.00
CA LYS A 49 -13.42 -12.37 -1.95
C LYS A 49 -11.92 -12.65 -2.02
N VAL A 50 -11.17 -11.76 -2.69
CA VAL A 50 -9.72 -11.89 -2.88
C VAL A 50 -9.09 -10.51 -2.84
N ILE A 51 -7.91 -10.42 -2.23
CA ILE A 51 -7.06 -9.24 -2.29
C ILE A 51 -5.87 -9.53 -3.20
N VAL A 52 -5.62 -8.65 -4.17
CA VAL A 52 -4.39 -8.61 -4.96
C VAL A 52 -3.62 -7.37 -4.54
N LEU A 53 -2.40 -7.56 -4.04
CA LEU A 53 -1.50 -6.48 -3.70
C LEU A 53 -0.41 -6.36 -4.78
N THR A 54 -0.22 -5.16 -5.32
CA THR A 54 0.80 -4.89 -6.36
C THR A 54 1.41 -3.49 -6.20
N GLY A 55 2.42 -3.17 -7.00
CA GLY A 55 3.05 -1.85 -7.07
C GLY A 55 2.80 -1.17 -8.41
N ALA A 56 2.63 0.15 -8.39
CA ALA A 56 2.57 0.97 -9.59
C ALA A 56 3.94 1.05 -10.25
N GLY A 57 3.96 1.16 -11.58
CA GLY A 57 5.19 1.32 -12.34
C GLY A 57 6.00 0.04 -12.48
N LYS A 58 7.32 0.13 -12.25
CA LYS A 58 8.28 -0.91 -12.64
C LYS A 58 8.62 -1.92 -11.53
N ALA A 59 8.21 -1.67 -10.29
CA ALA A 59 8.57 -2.48 -9.14
C ALA A 59 7.38 -2.67 -8.20
N PHE A 60 7.41 -3.77 -7.45
CA PHE A 60 6.46 -4.00 -6.37
C PHE A 60 6.71 -3.02 -5.21
N CYS A 61 7.82 -3.20 -4.50
CA CYS A 61 8.27 -2.40 -3.37
C CYS A 61 9.77 -2.62 -3.18
N ALA A 62 10.55 -1.54 -3.07
CA ALA A 62 12.00 -1.62 -2.85
C ALA A 62 12.41 -1.81 -1.37
N GLY A 63 11.45 -2.01 -0.45
CA GLY A 63 11.69 -2.12 0.99
C GLY A 63 11.41 -0.83 1.73
N ALA A 64 11.95 -0.68 2.96
CA ALA A 64 11.73 0.51 3.78
C ALA A 64 12.23 1.79 3.10
N ASP A 65 11.52 2.89 3.29
CA ASP A 65 11.99 4.21 2.87
C ASP A 65 13.09 4.70 3.82
N MET A 66 14.34 4.71 3.34
CA MET A 66 15.51 5.13 4.12
C MET A 66 15.83 6.63 4.02
N SER A 67 14.95 7.43 3.41
CA SER A 67 15.19 8.89 3.24
C SER A 67 15.25 9.66 4.55
N GLY A 68 14.72 9.10 5.64
CA GLY A 68 14.82 9.65 6.99
C GLY A 68 16.19 9.47 7.66
N GLY A 69 17.13 8.74 7.04
CA GLY A 69 18.45 8.51 7.63
C GLY A 69 18.38 7.68 8.91
N GLY A 70 19.08 8.12 9.97
CA GLY A 70 19.11 7.42 11.26
C GLY A 70 17.74 7.31 11.93
N ASP A 71 16.88 8.30 11.72
CA ASP A 71 15.56 8.41 12.34
C ASP A 71 14.52 7.45 11.72
N THR A 72 14.90 6.72 10.64
CA THR A 72 14.01 5.79 9.91
C THR A 72 13.40 4.72 10.81
N PHE A 73 14.08 4.37 11.91
CA PHE A 73 13.67 3.31 12.83
C PHE A 73 13.17 3.83 14.18
N ASP A 74 13.16 5.15 14.37
CA ASP A 74 12.62 5.76 15.57
C ASP A 74 11.09 5.74 15.45
N THR A 75 10.44 5.10 16.42
CA THR A 75 8.98 4.85 16.45
C THR A 75 8.29 5.72 17.49
#